data_AF-A0A523U4T1-F1
#
_entry.id   AF-A0A523U4T1-F1
#
_cell.length_a   1.000
_cell.length_b   1.000
_cell.length_c   1.000
_cell.angle_alpha   90.00
_cell.angle_beta   90.00
_cell.angle_gamma   90.00
#
_symmetry.space_group_name_H-M   'P 1'
#
loop_
_entity.id
_entity.type
_entity.pdbx_description
1 polymer ?
#
loop_
_entity_poly.entity_id
_entity_poly.type
_entity_poly.pdbx_seq_one_letter_code
_entity_poly.pdbx_strand_id
1 'polypeptide(L)' 'MNDEPGQDVISAHGRSLPETVYGLLKENDLTLATAESCTGGLVGHLLTEVPGISAHYLGGFITYSTTQKCAT' A
#
# COMPACT_ATOMS: atom_id res chain seq x y z
N MET A 1 5.53 -31.39 -13.51
CA MET A 1 4.64 -30.23 -13.36
C MET A 1 5.56 -29.05 -13.15
N ASN A 2 5.45 -27.99 -13.95
CA ASN A 2 6.24 -26.79 -13.71
C ASN A 2 5.59 -26.08 -12.52
N ASP A 3 6.28 -26.04 -11.39
CA ASP A 3 5.86 -25.33 -10.16
C ASP A 3 6.09 -23.81 -10.30
N GLU A 4 5.74 -23.25 -11.46
CA GLU A 4 5.79 -21.81 -11.67
C GLU A 4 4.52 -21.18 -11.08
N PRO A 5 4.65 -20.22 -10.14
CA PRO A 5 3.49 -19.56 -9.56
C PRO A 5 2.65 -18.89 -10.66
N GLY A 6 1.33 -19.07 -10.59
CA GLY A 6 0.39 -18.50 -11.55
C GLY A 6 0.40 -16.97 -11.55
N GLN A 7 -0.16 -16.36 -12.60
CA GLN A 7 -0.17 -14.89 -12.81
C GLN A 7 -0.84 -14.10 -11.66
N ASP A 8 -1.67 -14.75 -10.84
CA ASP A 8 -2.39 -14.13 -9.72
C ASP A 8 -1.63 -14.22 -8.38
N VAL A 9 -0.43 -14.80 -8.36
CA VAL A 9 0.38 -14.97 -7.13
C VAL A 9 1.18 -13.70 -6.84
N ILE A 10 0.82 -13.00 -5.76
CA ILE A 10 1.48 -11.76 -5.32
C ILE A 10 2.65 -12.05 -4.35
N SER A 11 2.58 -13.14 -3.58
CA SER A 11 3.62 -13.53 -2.63
C SER A 11 3.76 -15.06 -2.58
N ALA A 12 4.96 -15.56 -2.88
CA ALA A 12 5.27 -16.99 -2.83
C ALA A 12 5.90 -17.42 -1.48
N HIS A 13 6.27 -16.47 -0.61
CA HIS A 13 7.07 -16.72 0.59
C HIS A 13 6.39 -16.24 1.88
N GLY A 14 5.06 -16.19 1.90
CA GLY A 14 4.30 -15.84 3.11
C GLY A 14 4.40 -14.39 3.55
N ARG A 15 5.03 -13.50 2.76
CA ARG A 15 4.97 -12.05 3.00
C ARG A 15 3.52 -11.59 2.91
N SER A 16 3.12 -10.73 3.82
CA SER A 16 1.86 -10.02 3.75
C SER A 16 1.81 -9.10 2.53
N LEU A 17 0.61 -8.65 2.16
CA LEU A 17 0.42 -7.71 1.08
C LEU A 17 1.18 -6.38 1.31
N PRO A 18 1.09 -5.69 2.47
CA PRO A 18 1.81 -4.44 2.68
C PRO A 18 3.34 -4.63 2.69
N GLU A 19 3.87 -5.76 3.18
CA GLU A 19 5.31 -6.07 3.07
C GLU A 19 5.74 -6.26 1.62
N THR A 20 4.88 -6.87 0.79
CA THR A 20 5.16 -7.05 -0.64
C THR A 20 5.16 -5.70 -1.36
N VAL A 21 4.19 -4.83 -1.06
CA VAL A 21 4.14 -3.46 -1.59
C VAL A 21 5.39 -2.66 -1.17
N TYR A 22 5.79 -2.73 0.11
CA TYR A 22 6.99 -2.05 0.58
C TYR A 22 8.25 -2.53 -0.14
N GLY A 23 8.39 -3.84 -0.36
CA GLY A 23 9.48 -4.41 -1.15
C GLY A 23 9.55 -3.82 -2.56
N LEU A 24 8.41 -3.76 -3.25
CA LEU A 24 8.33 -3.18 -4.59
C LEU A 24 8.65 -1.68 -4.62
N LEU A 25 8.17 -0.91 -3.65
CA LEU A 25 8.50 0.51 -3.53
C LEU A 25 9.99 0.74 -3.34
N LYS A 26 10.62 -0.07 -2.47
CA LYS A 26 12.06 0.01 -2.19
C LYS A 26 12.91 -0.41 -3.39
N GLU A 27 12.55 -1.49 -4.07
CA GLU A 27 13.26 -1.99 -5.26
C GLU A 27 13.25 -0.98 -6.42
N ASN A 28 12.20 -0.17 -6.52
CA ASN A 28 12.02 0.81 -7.61
C ASN A 28 12.29 2.25 -7.18
N ASP A 29 12.72 2.49 -5.93
CA ASP A 29 12.91 3.82 -5.34
C ASP A 29 11.70 4.76 -5.53
N LEU A 30 10.51 4.23 -5.25
CA LEU A 30 9.25 4.96 -5.39
C LEU A 30 8.67 5.35 -4.04
N THR A 31 7.96 6.48 -4.04
CA THR A 31 7.14 6.91 -2.90
C THR A 31 5.66 6.69 -3.16
N LEU A 32 4.89 6.46 -2.09
CA LEU A 32 3.45 6.23 -2.13
C LEU A 32 2.73 7.19 -1.17
N ALA A 33 1.54 7.67 -1.56
CA ALA A 33 0.58 8.32 -0.69
C ALA A 33 -0.83 7.80 -0.99
N THR A 34 -1.75 7.83 -0.02
CA THR A 34 -3.15 7.41 -0.23
C THR A 34 -4.15 8.55 -0.07
N ALA A 35 -5.26 8.45 -0.79
CA ALA A 35 -6.48 9.20 -0.53
C ALA A 35 -7.62 8.19 -0.35
N GLU A 36 -8.17 8.11 0.85
CA GLU A 36 -9.10 7.06 1.27
C GLU A 36 -10.50 7.62 1.51
N SER A 37 -11.53 6.90 1.06
CA SER A 37 -12.93 7.18 1.39
C SER A 37 -13.54 6.01 2.15
N CYS A 38 -14.16 5.04 1.47
CA CYS A 38 -14.84 3.90 2.11
C CYS A 38 -13.93 3.05 3.00
N THR A 39 -12.62 3.02 2.74
CA THR A 39 -11.65 2.30 3.56
C THR A 39 -11.32 3.00 4.88
N GLY A 40 -11.62 4.30 5.00
CA GLY A 40 -11.50 5.06 6.24
C GLY A 40 -10.09 5.14 6.85
N GLY A 41 -9.05 4.87 6.07
CA GLY A 41 -7.66 4.82 6.56
C GLY A 41 -7.10 3.41 6.74
N LEU A 42 -7.88 2.35 6.44
CA LEU A 42 -7.42 0.97 6.60
C LEU A 42 -6.20 0.64 5.72
N VAL A 43 -6.08 1.22 4.52
CA VAL A 43 -4.92 0.97 3.66
C VAL A 43 -3.67 1.61 4.27
N GLY A 44 -3.76 2.87 4.66
CA GLY A 44 -2.69 3.57 5.36
C GLY A 44 -2.28 2.84 6.65
N HIS A 45 -3.26 2.36 7.43
CA HIS A 45 -3.00 1.58 8.64
C HIS A 45 -2.15 0.34 8.35
N LEU A 46 -2.57 -0.53 7.43
CA LEU A 46 -1.85 -1.75 7.04
C LEU A 46 -0.45 -1.46 6.52
N LEU A 47 -0.28 -0.38 5.75
CA LEU A 47 1.04 0.04 5.28
C LEU A 47 1.93 0.42 6.47
N THR A 48 1.44 1.25 7.39
CA THR A 48 2.21 1.73 8.55
C THR A 48 2.56 0.65 9.58
N GLU A 49 1.94 -0.53 9.51
CA GLU A 49 2.36 -1.69 10.32
C GLU A 49 3.70 -2.28 9.86
N VAL A 50 4.15 -1.99 8.63
CA VAL A 50 5.42 -2.48 8.09
C VAL A 50 6.59 -1.61 8.58
N PRO A 51 7.57 -2.17 9.31
CA PRO A 51 8.70 -1.40 9.82
C PRO A 51 9.53 -0.76 8.69
N GLY A 52 9.86 0.52 8.87
CA GLY A 52 10.72 1.28 7.94
C GLY A 52 9.99 1.83 6.71
N ILE A 53 8.69 1.56 6.55
CA ILE A 53 7.93 2.04 5.38
C ILE A 53 7.88 3.56 5.27
N SER A 54 8.12 4.31 6.35
CA SER A 54 8.13 5.78 6.36
C SER A 54 9.16 6.40 5.40
N ALA A 55 10.17 5.64 4.96
CA ALA A 55 11.09 6.08 3.91
C ALA A 55 10.42 6.18 2.53
N HIS A 56 9.31 5.47 2.31
CA HIS A 56 8.61 5.40 1.02
C HIS A 56 7.12 5.77 1.09
N TYR A 57 6.45 5.60 2.23
CA TYR A 57 5.06 6.01 2.41
C TYR A 57 4.99 7.40 3.03
N LEU A 58 4.56 8.38 2.23
CA LEU A 58 4.49 9.79 2.60
C LEU A 58 3.32 10.11 3.55
N GLY A 59 2.38 9.17 3.70
CA GLY A 59 1.15 9.35 4.45
C GLY A 59 -0.07 9.35 3.55
N GLY A 60 -1.22 9.78 4.08
CA GLY A 60 -2.46 9.79 3.33
C GLY A 60 -3.53 10.68 3.90
N PHE A 61 -4.58 10.88 3.12
CA PHE A 61 -5.73 11.71 3.45
C PHE A 61 -6.99 10.86 3.51
N ILE A 62 -7.82 11.06 4.53
CA ILE A 62 -9.15 10.46 4.58
C ILE A 62 -10.16 11.49 4.06
N THR A 63 -10.55 11.35 2.80
CA THR A 63 -11.46 12.23 2.07
C THR A 63 -12.84 11.58 1.93
N TYR A 64 -13.56 11.41 3.04
CA TYR A 64 -14.83 10.68 3.04
C TYR A 64 -15.96 11.47 2.38
N SER A 65 -16.10 12.77 2.70
CA SER A 65 -17.14 13.63 2.12
C SER A 65 -16.77 14.14 0.72
N THR A 66 -17.77 14.56 -0.07
CA THR A 66 -17.54 15.26 -1.35
C THR A 66 -16.74 16.54 -1.17
N THR A 67 -17.01 17.29 -0.09
CA THR A 67 -16.28 18.53 0.21
C THR A 67 -14.80 18.28 0.44
N GLN A 68 -14.42 17.20 1.14
CA GLN A 68 -13.01 16.86 1.35
C GLN A 68 -12.31 16.37 0.06
N LYS A 69 -13.04 15.83 -0.92
CA LYS A 69 -12.45 15.38 -2.21
C LYS A 69 -12.14 16.53 -3.15
N CYS A 70 -12.93 17.60 -3.10
CA CYS A 70 -12.84 18.73 -4.03
C CYS A 70 -12.30 20.01 -3.38
N ALA A 71 -11.97 19.98 -2.07
CA ALA A 71 -11.39 21.11 -1.37
C ALA A 71 -10.09 21.54 -2.08
N THR A 72 -10.10 22.79 -2.55
CA THR A 72 -9.07 23.39 -3.40
C THR A 72 -8.15 24.28 -2.58
#